data_AF-A0A183DGX1-F1
#
_entry.id   AF-A0A183DGX1-F1
#
_cell.length_a   1.000
_cell.length_b   1.000
_cell.length_c   1.000
_cell.angle_alpha   90.00
_cell.angle_beta   90.00
_cell.angle_gamma   90.00
#
_symmetry.space_group_name_H-M   'P 1'
#
loop_
_entity.id
_entity.type
_entity.pdbx_description
1 polymer ?
#
loop_
_entity_poly.entity_id
_entity_poly.type
_entity_poly.pdbx_seq_one_letter_code
_entity_poly.pdbx_strand_id
1 'polypeptide(L)'
;MTREMISSIIKASEISADLQLMLLNAVYFKDDEVQVLAMPYEGDENMNMYIILPRSHFGLEGFERSLNGSKMMHYFQNCKVSKEFYVRIPKFVMESELDLVDAFERMGIETIFTGIADFTSITDDYWSLFLKRAKHKAVIE
;
A
#
# COMPACT_ATOMS: atom_id res chain seq x y z
N MET A 1 4.93 -2.05 21.20
CA MET A 1 5.70 -1.92 19.96
C MET A 1 4.99 -2.45 18.71
N THR A 2 4.87 -3.75 18.40
CA THR A 2 4.26 -4.22 17.12
C THR A 2 2.76 -3.89 17.01
N ARG A 3 2.02 -4.00 18.13
CA ARG A 3 0.63 -3.53 18.22
C ARG A 3 0.48 -2.01 18.07
N GLU A 4 1.50 -1.23 18.42
CA GLU A 4 1.46 0.23 18.37
C GLU A 4 1.74 0.75 16.95
N MET A 5 2.67 0.12 16.20
CA MET A 5 2.92 0.46 14.79
C MET A 5 1.73 0.13 13.87
N ILE A 6 0.98 -0.93 14.19
CA ILE A 6 -0.27 -1.26 13.49
C ILE A 6 -1.32 -0.17 13.73
N SER A 7 -1.38 0.40 14.95
CA SER A 7 -2.42 1.35 15.35
C SER A 7 -2.31 2.76 14.73
N SER A 8 -1.16 3.12 14.14
CA SER A 8 -0.98 4.42 13.48
C SER A 8 -1.53 4.46 12.05
N ILE A 9 -1.79 3.30 11.44
CA ILE A 9 -2.31 3.17 10.06
C ILE A 9 -3.67 2.46 10.05
N ILE A 10 -3.88 1.51 10.95
CA ILE A 10 -5.14 0.79 11.14
C ILE A 10 -5.80 1.35 12.39
N LYS A 11 -7.06 1.82 12.28
CA LYS A 11 -7.83 2.17 13.47
C LYS A 11 -7.90 0.93 14.37
N ALA A 12 -7.23 0.99 15.53
CA ALA A 12 -7.07 -0.14 16.44
C ALA A 12 -8.41 -0.77 16.92
N SER A 13 -9.52 -0.07 16.72
CA SER A 13 -10.89 -0.54 16.98
C SER A 13 -11.44 -1.55 15.96
N GLU A 14 -10.78 -1.79 14.83
CA GLU A 14 -11.34 -2.56 13.69
C GLU A 14 -10.59 -3.88 13.40
N ILE A 15 -9.59 -4.23 14.23
CA ILE A 15 -8.98 -5.57 14.17
C ILE A 15 -9.94 -6.55 14.85
N SER A 16 -10.65 -7.36 14.05
CA SER A 16 -11.52 -8.42 14.57
C SER A 16 -10.79 -9.78 14.60
N ALA A 17 -11.51 -10.85 14.91
CA ALA A 17 -10.95 -12.19 15.04
C ALA A 17 -10.10 -12.60 13.82
N ASP A 18 -9.03 -13.37 14.08
CA ASP A 18 -8.14 -13.86 13.03
C ASP A 18 -8.90 -14.75 12.03
N LEU A 19 -8.82 -14.41 10.75
CA LEU A 19 -9.24 -15.29 9.67
C LEU A 19 -8.19 -16.38 9.50
N GLN A 20 -8.60 -17.63 9.70
CA GLN A 20 -7.79 -18.81 9.40
C GLN A 20 -8.31 -19.46 8.13
N LEU A 21 -7.46 -19.52 7.10
CA LEU A 21 -7.78 -20.14 5.82
C LEU A 21 -6.79 -21.27 5.51
N MET A 22 -7.30 -22.33 4.91
CA MET A 22 -6.50 -23.28 4.15
C MET A 22 -6.66 -22.94 2.68
N LEU A 23 -5.57 -22.52 2.05
CA LEU A 23 -5.54 -22.18 0.62
C LEU A 23 -4.97 -23.35 -0.16
N LEU A 24 -5.72 -23.81 -1.17
CA LEU A 24 -5.25 -24.76 -2.17
C LEU A 24 -4.60 -23.98 -3.30
N ASN A 25 -3.45 -24.46 -3.81
CA ASN A 25 -2.71 -23.80 -4.89
C ASN A 25 -2.32 -22.35 -4.60
N ALA A 26 -1.98 -22.04 -3.35
CA ALA A 26 -1.59 -20.69 -2.93
C ALA A 26 -0.34 -20.21 -3.67
N VAL A 27 -0.34 -18.98 -4.16
CA VAL A 27 0.81 -18.37 -4.84
C VAL A 27 1.72 -17.73 -3.79
N TYR A 28 2.94 -18.25 -3.65
CA TYR A 28 3.81 -17.97 -2.51
C TYR A 28 5.28 -17.83 -2.89
N PHE A 29 5.99 -16.94 -2.19
CA PHE A 29 7.44 -16.79 -2.23
C PHE A 29 8.00 -16.65 -0.82
N LYS A 30 9.25 -17.10 -0.61
CA LYS A 30 10.02 -16.78 0.59
C LYS A 30 11.50 -16.71 0.29
N ASP A 31 12.17 -15.84 1.02
CA ASP A 31 13.62 -15.79 1.13
C ASP A 31 14.03 -15.56 2.59
N ASP A 32 15.26 -15.13 2.83
CA ASP A 32 15.77 -14.87 4.18
C ASP A 32 15.20 -13.59 4.81
N GLU A 33 14.61 -12.69 4.01
CA GLU A 33 14.10 -11.40 4.45
C GLU A 33 12.58 -11.40 4.63
N VAL A 34 11.84 -12.02 3.71
CA VAL A 34 10.37 -11.94 3.62
C VAL A 34 9.69 -13.28 3.34
N GLN A 35 8.40 -13.33 3.68
CA GLN A 35 7.44 -14.26 3.14
C GLN A 35 6.40 -13.47 2.35
N VAL A 36 6.03 -13.92 1.16
CA VAL A 36 5.06 -13.23 0.30
C VAL A 36 3.96 -14.20 -0.10
N LEU A 37 2.71 -13.82 0.16
CA LEU A 37 1.51 -14.56 -0.24
C LEU A 37 0.71 -13.70 -1.22
N ALA A 38 0.32 -14.25 -2.36
CA ALA A 38 -0.63 -13.64 -3.27
C ALA A 38 -1.99 -14.33 -3.13
N MET A 39 -3.02 -13.52 -2.93
CA MET A 39 -4.41 -13.96 -2.80
C MET A 39 -5.22 -13.36 -3.94
N PRO A 40 -5.70 -14.17 -4.90
CA PRO A 40 -6.57 -13.67 -5.97
C PRO A 40 -7.92 -13.24 -5.41
N TYR A 41 -8.47 -12.16 -5.95
CA TYR A 41 -9.86 -11.79 -5.70
C TYR A 41 -10.80 -12.63 -6.55
N GLU A 42 -11.96 -12.96 -6.00
CA GLU A 42 -12.99 -13.67 -6.75
C GLU A 42 -13.50 -12.78 -7.90
N GLY A 43 -13.63 -13.37 -9.09
CA GLY A 43 -14.17 -12.70 -10.27
C GLY A 43 -13.13 -11.99 -11.15
N ASP A 44 -11.87 -11.83 -10.71
CA ASP A 44 -10.79 -11.33 -11.56
C ASP A 44 -9.44 -11.96 -11.19
N GLU A 45 -8.99 -12.87 -12.05
CA GLU A 45 -7.70 -13.56 -11.90
C GLU A 45 -6.49 -12.60 -11.98
N ASN A 46 -6.67 -11.41 -12.56
CA ASN A 46 -5.61 -10.41 -12.65
C ASN A 46 -5.51 -9.54 -11.39
N MET A 47 -6.51 -9.55 -10.51
CA MET A 47 -6.49 -8.77 -9.27
C MET A 47 -6.08 -9.64 -8.09
N ASN A 48 -4.91 -9.36 -7.53
CA ASN A 48 -4.32 -10.12 -6.44
C ASN A 48 -3.95 -9.20 -5.28
N MET A 49 -4.33 -9.56 -4.05
CA MET A 49 -3.76 -8.99 -2.84
C MET A 49 -2.44 -9.68 -2.52
N TYR A 50 -1.34 -8.93 -2.58
CA TYR A 50 -0.02 -9.40 -2.15
C TYR A 50 0.23 -8.99 -0.70
N ILE A 51 0.47 -9.97 0.17
CA ILE A 51 0.83 -9.77 1.57
C ILE A 51 2.32 -10.07 1.70
N ILE A 52 3.10 -9.03 2.02
CA ILE A 52 4.54 -9.14 2.28
C ILE A 52 4.75 -9.10 3.80
N LEU A 53 5.29 -10.18 4.34
CA LEU A 53 5.56 -10.35 5.76
C LEU A 53 7.08 -10.39 5.99
N PRO A 54 7.69 -9.33 6.53
CA PRO A 54 9.09 -9.36 6.96
C PRO A 54 9.32 -10.45 8.02
N ARG A 55 10.40 -11.22 7.88
CA ARG A 55 10.76 -12.31 8.82
C ARG A 55 11.35 -11.77 10.13
N SER A 56 11.98 -10.61 10.09
CA SER A 56 12.52 -9.95 11.28
C SER A 56 11.40 -9.35 12.12
N HIS A 57 11.39 -9.67 13.41
CA HIS A 57 10.46 -9.06 14.36
C HIS A 57 10.81 -7.57 14.48
N PHE A 58 9.79 -6.70 14.39
CA PHE A 58 9.98 -5.23 14.32
C PHE A 58 10.77 -4.74 13.09
N GLY A 59 10.95 -5.59 12.06
CA GLY A 59 11.70 -5.24 10.86
C GLY A 59 10.94 -4.40 9.82
N LEU A 60 9.68 -4.05 10.06
CA LEU A 60 8.82 -3.40 9.06
C LEU A 60 9.38 -2.04 8.60
N GLU A 61 9.74 -1.15 9.52
CA GLU A 61 10.27 0.18 9.19
C GLU A 61 11.58 0.10 8.38
N GLY A 62 12.46 -0.82 8.75
CA GLY A 62 13.71 -1.06 8.02
C GLY A 62 13.45 -1.66 6.63
N PHE A 63 12.50 -2.59 6.54
CA PHE A 63 12.08 -3.19 5.29
C PHE A 63 11.48 -2.15 4.34
N GLU A 64 10.54 -1.32 4.81
CA GLU A 64 9.88 -0.24 4.05
C GLU A 64 10.89 0.73 3.44
N ARG A 65 11.92 1.12 4.21
CA ARG A 65 13.01 1.99 3.69
C ARG A 65 13.85 1.33 2.60
N SER A 66 13.98 0.01 2.63
CA SER A 66 14.74 -0.75 1.63
C SER A 66 13.90 -1.12 0.39
N LEU A 67 12.58 -1.05 0.52
CA LEU A 67 11.64 -1.48 -0.51
C LEU A 67 11.64 -0.47 -1.66
N ASN A 68 11.82 -0.98 -2.87
CA ASN A 68 11.73 -0.23 -4.10
C ASN A 68 11.04 -1.06 -5.19
N GLY A 69 10.72 -0.44 -6.31
CA GLY A 69 9.98 -1.10 -7.39
C GLY A 69 10.64 -2.38 -7.90
N SER A 70 11.97 -2.41 -8.03
CA SER A 70 12.71 -3.60 -8.49
C SER A 70 12.63 -4.75 -7.48
N LYS A 71 12.81 -4.46 -6.19
CA LYS A 71 12.71 -5.45 -5.11
C LYS A 71 11.28 -6.00 -4.97
N MET A 72 10.28 -5.13 -5.05
CA MET A 72 8.87 -5.51 -5.05
C MET A 72 8.53 -6.40 -6.25
N MET A 73 8.94 -6.01 -7.46
CA MET A 73 8.70 -6.79 -8.67
C MET A 73 9.40 -8.16 -8.63
N HIS A 74 10.62 -8.20 -8.08
CA HIS A 74 11.34 -9.46 -7.86
C HIS A 74 10.50 -10.43 -7.01
N TYR A 75 9.91 -9.98 -5.91
CA TYR A 75 9.06 -10.83 -5.07
C TYR A 75 7.84 -11.34 -5.84
N PHE A 76 7.15 -10.48 -6.58
CA PHE A 76 5.93 -10.85 -7.30
C PHE A 76 6.21 -11.88 -8.40
N GLN A 77 7.30 -11.70 -9.14
CA GLN A 77 7.68 -12.59 -10.25
C GLN A 77 8.20 -13.95 -9.77
N ASN A 78 8.70 -14.03 -8.53
CA ASN A 78 9.23 -15.27 -7.97
C ASN A 78 8.21 -16.07 -7.15
N CYS A 79 6.98 -15.55 -6.99
CA CYS A 79 5.89 -16.33 -6.40
C CYS A 79 5.56 -17.55 -7.26
N LYS A 80 5.39 -18.71 -6.61
CA LYS A 80 5.07 -19.99 -7.24
C LYS A 80 3.90 -20.65 -6.53
N VAL A 81 3.18 -21.49 -7.26
CA VAL A 81 2.07 -22.27 -6.71
C VAL A 81 2.57 -23.28 -5.68
N SER A 82 2.00 -23.24 -4.48
CA SER A 82 2.19 -24.19 -3.39
C SER A 82 0.91 -25.00 -3.19
N LYS A 83 1.03 -26.31 -2.93
CA LYS A 83 -0.10 -27.25 -2.89
C LYS A 83 -1.12 -26.93 -1.80
N GLU A 84 -0.63 -26.77 -0.57
CA GLU A 84 -1.45 -26.46 0.61
C GLU A 84 -0.75 -25.40 1.45
N PHE A 85 -1.50 -24.38 1.87
CA PHE A 85 -0.96 -23.29 2.67
C PHE A 85 -1.96 -22.89 3.75
N TYR A 86 -1.51 -22.90 5.01
CA TYR A 86 -2.28 -22.41 6.14
C TYR A 86 -1.90 -20.96 6.39
N VAL A 87 -2.89 -20.07 6.34
CA VAL A 87 -2.68 -18.65 6.59
C VAL A 87 -3.59 -18.17 7.71
N ARG A 88 -3.02 -17.30 8.55
CA ARG A 88 -3.74 -16.57 9.59
C ARG A 88 -3.57 -15.09 9.32
N ILE A 89 -4.66 -14.41 9.00
CA ILE A 89 -4.66 -12.98 8.65
C ILE A 89 -5.71 -12.30 9.54
N PRO A 90 -5.38 -11.21 10.24
CA PRO A 90 -6.39 -10.44 10.94
C PRO A 90 -7.37 -9.84 9.92
N LYS A 91 -8.66 -9.82 10.25
CA LYS A 91 -9.59 -8.95 9.53
C LYS A 91 -9.34 -7.52 9.98
N PHE A 92 -9.23 -6.59 9.04
CA PHE A 92 -8.98 -5.18 9.31
C PHE A 92 -9.78 -4.32 8.36
N VAL A 93 -10.11 -3.11 8.82
CA VAL A 93 -10.56 -2.01 7.98
C VAL A 93 -9.51 -0.92 8.08
N MET A 94 -9.20 -0.29 6.95
CA MET A 94 -8.21 0.77 6.85
C MET A 94 -8.83 1.96 6.11
N GLU A 95 -8.82 3.12 6.76
CA GLU A 95 -9.21 4.39 6.16
C GLU A 95 -8.00 5.33 6.16
N SER A 96 -7.69 5.90 5.00
CA SER A 96 -6.61 6.88 4.86
C SER A 96 -7.14 8.15 4.22
N GLU A 97 -6.70 9.30 4.73
CA GLU A 97 -6.87 10.61 4.09
C GLU A 97 -5.52 11.33 4.09
N LEU A 98 -5.03 11.67 2.91
CA LEU A 98 -3.75 12.33 2.70
C LEU A 98 -3.95 13.65 1.98
N ASP A 99 -3.19 14.68 2.38
CA ASP A 99 -2.96 15.86 1.57
C ASP A 99 -1.64 15.67 0.82
N LEU A 100 -1.70 15.62 -0.50
CA LEU A 100 -0.58 15.22 -1.35
C LEU A 100 0.37 16.38 -1.67
N VAL A 101 0.11 17.60 -1.19
CA VAL A 101 0.96 18.77 -1.46
C VAL A 101 2.42 18.47 -1.12
N ASP A 102 2.71 18.10 0.14
CA ASP A 102 4.07 17.78 0.59
C ASP A 102 4.72 16.64 -0.22
N ALA A 103 3.94 15.66 -0.65
CA ALA A 103 4.42 14.53 -1.43
C ALA A 103 4.80 14.97 -2.86
N PHE A 104 3.96 15.78 -3.50
CA PHE A 104 4.23 16.34 -4.82
C PHE A 104 5.43 17.28 -4.81
N GLU A 105 5.56 18.16 -3.81
CA GLU A 105 6.72 19.03 -3.66
C GLU A 105 8.02 18.22 -3.51
N ARG A 106 8.02 17.17 -2.68
CA ARG A 106 9.18 16.26 -2.55
C ARG A 106 9.53 15.51 -3.85
N MET A 107 8.56 15.37 -4.75
CA MET A 107 8.77 14.79 -6.09
C MET A 107 9.19 15.84 -7.14
N GLY A 108 9.31 17.11 -6.77
CA GLY A 108 9.67 18.22 -7.66
C GLY A 108 8.47 18.85 -8.39
N ILE A 109 7.24 18.48 -8.02
CA ILE A 109 6.02 19.08 -8.54
C ILE A 109 5.61 20.20 -7.59
N GLU A 110 6.16 21.39 -7.80
CA GLU A 110 5.98 22.53 -6.90
C GLU A 110 5.16 23.65 -7.56
N THR A 111 5.45 23.97 -8.83
CA THR A 111 4.88 25.12 -9.55
C THR A 111 3.35 25.15 -9.50
N ILE A 112 2.70 23.98 -9.60
CA ILE A 112 1.24 23.86 -9.63
C ILE A 112 0.54 24.36 -8.35
N PHE A 113 1.28 24.47 -7.23
CA PHE A 113 0.78 24.94 -5.94
C PHE A 113 1.03 26.44 -5.70
N THR A 114 1.63 27.13 -6.66
CA THR A 114 2.06 28.53 -6.53
C THR A 114 1.32 29.44 -7.51
N GLY A 115 1.31 30.75 -7.25
CA GLY A 115 0.65 31.73 -8.12
C GLY A 115 1.26 31.89 -9.52
N ILE A 116 2.38 31.21 -9.82
CA ILE A 116 2.99 31.17 -11.16
C ILE A 116 2.58 29.91 -11.94
N ALA A 117 1.66 29.08 -11.42
CA ALA A 117 1.11 27.95 -12.14
C ALA A 117 0.41 28.40 -13.44
N ASP A 118 0.63 27.65 -14.52
CA ASP A 118 -0.08 27.85 -15.78
C ASP A 118 -1.21 26.83 -15.90
N PHE A 119 -2.42 27.29 -15.58
CA PHE A 119 -3.67 26.54 -15.76
C PHE A 119 -4.60 27.23 -16.79
N THR A 120 -4.03 27.94 -17.76
CA THR A 120 -4.79 28.69 -18.79
C THR A 120 -5.71 27.83 -19.65
N SER A 121 -5.49 26.51 -19.71
CA SER A 121 -6.39 25.58 -20.40
C SER A 121 -7.67 25.22 -19.61
N ILE A 122 -7.76 25.60 -18.33
CA ILE A 122 -8.92 25.30 -17.46
C ILE A 122 -9.92 26.46 -17.43
N THR A 123 -9.43 27.70 -17.50
CA THR A 123 -10.26 28.90 -17.46
C THR A 123 -9.65 30.01 -18.32
N ASP A 124 -10.51 30.83 -18.93
CA ASP A 124 -10.13 32.04 -19.68
C ASP A 124 -9.81 33.23 -18.75
N ASP A 125 -9.97 33.07 -17.43
CA ASP A 125 -9.71 34.12 -16.45
C ASP A 125 -8.21 34.37 -16.23
N TYR A 126 -7.80 35.65 -16.31
CA TYR A 126 -6.41 36.10 -16.14
C TYR A 126 -5.92 36.16 -14.68
N TRP A 127 -6.66 35.58 -13.72
CA TRP A 127 -6.21 35.51 -12.33
C TRP A 127 -5.21 34.36 -12.15
N SER A 128 -4.31 34.48 -11.17
CA SER A 128 -3.39 33.41 -10.79
C SER A 128 -4.17 32.21 -10.24
N LEU A 129 -4.57 31.29 -11.12
CA LEU A 129 -5.16 30.00 -10.76
C LEU A 129 -4.03 29.04 -10.35
N PHE A 130 -4.19 28.40 -9.20
CA PHE A 130 -3.24 27.38 -8.72
C PHE A 130 -3.94 26.38 -7.81
N LEU A 131 -3.33 25.21 -7.62
CA LEU A 131 -3.87 24.16 -6.79
C LEU A 131 -3.54 24.43 -5.32
N LYS A 132 -4.57 24.59 -4.48
CA LYS A 132 -4.36 24.84 -3.04
C LYS A 132 -4.11 23.55 -2.25
N ARG A 133 -4.80 22.46 -2.61
CA ARG A 133 -4.73 21.16 -1.92
C ARG A 133 -4.97 20.03 -2.91
N ALA A 134 -4.38 18.88 -2.66
CA ALA A 134 -4.62 17.66 -3.41
C ALA A 134 -5.01 16.55 -2.43
N LYS A 135 -6.30 16.24 -2.32
CA LYS A 135 -6.81 15.29 -1.33
C LYS A 135 -6.96 13.89 -1.91
N HIS A 136 -6.34 12.90 -1.26
CA HIS A 136 -6.52 11.49 -1.56
C HIS A 136 -7.16 10.80 -0.35
N LYS A 137 -8.30 10.13 -0.57
CA LYS A 137 -9.01 9.35 0.43
C LYS A 137 -9.24 7.94 -0.09
N ALA A 138 -8.87 6.93 0.70
CA ALA A 138 -9.03 5.53 0.34
C ALA A 138 -9.50 4.71 1.54
N VAL A 139 -10.30 3.68 1.26
CA VAL A 139 -10.83 2.72 2.24
C VAL A 139 -10.57 1.30 1.72
N ILE A 140 -10.10 0.42 2.60
CA ILE A 140 -9.93 -1.02 2.38
C ILE A 140 -10.65 -1.75 3.51
N GLU A 141 -11.40 -2.80 3.18
CA GLU A 141 -12.14 -3.70 4.08
C GLU A 141 -12.00 -5.15 3.62
#